data_AF-A0A1I7F8E6-F1
#
_entry.id   AF-A0A1I7F8E6-F1
#
_cell.length_a   1.000
_cell.length_b   1.000
_cell.length_c   1.000
_cell.angle_alpha   90.00
_cell.angle_beta   90.00
_cell.angle_gamma   90.00
#
_symmetry.space_group_name_H-M   'P 1'
#
loop_
_entity.id
_entity.type
_entity.pdbx_description
1 polymer ?
#
loop_
_entity_poly.entity_id
_entity_poly.type
_entity_poly.pdbx_seq_one_letter_code
_entity_poly.pdbx_strand_id
1 'polypeptide(L)'
;MSAASAQAADGAIVISCWSNYFSHFDKETLRYTDTLSRWEDNSAGNNLLRKHLLFAQADSLPIRLVVTTAQNTLAINQGWDASKITKTFHIKPDVIGQLTFFDGDQFTIDYRSNKSFEADGHAAAQLKRYAAVIDLLTPRVTLCPALSALVSGSETGEAGKPSREDLFWRCGKRPFLGN
;
A
#
# COMPACT_ATOMS: atom_id res chain seq x y z
N MET A 1 7.11 0.07 -29.32
CA MET A 1 7.69 -0.75 -28.22
C MET A 1 8.43 0.14 -27.24
N SER A 2 8.36 0.10 -25.91
CA SER A 2 7.93 -0.91 -24.91
C SER A 2 7.90 -0.20 -23.53
N ALA A 3 7.11 -0.66 -22.55
CA ALA A 3 7.57 -0.59 -21.17
C ALA A 3 8.56 -1.74 -20.97
N ALA A 4 9.83 -1.38 -20.80
CA ALA A 4 10.87 -2.35 -20.48
C ALA A 4 10.95 -2.49 -18.97
N SER A 5 10.96 -3.72 -18.48
CA SER A 5 11.27 -4.01 -17.09
C SER A 5 12.39 -5.03 -16.99
N ALA A 6 13.20 -4.91 -15.96
CA ALA A 6 14.31 -5.81 -15.67
C ALA A 6 14.45 -5.98 -14.16
N GLN A 7 15.08 -7.07 -13.74
CA GLN A 7 15.48 -7.26 -12.35
C GLN A 7 16.98 -7.00 -12.24
N ALA A 8 17.37 -6.18 -11.26
CA ALA A 8 18.76 -5.91 -10.94
C ALA A 8 19.36 -7.03 -10.06
N ALA A 9 20.69 -7.08 -9.98
CA ALA A 9 21.42 -8.12 -9.24
C ALA A 9 21.12 -8.13 -7.73
N ASP A 10 20.69 -7.00 -7.17
CA ASP A 10 20.27 -6.84 -5.77
C ASP A 10 18.78 -7.16 -5.55
N GLY A 11 18.09 -7.64 -6.57
CA GLY A 11 16.67 -7.98 -6.53
C GLY A 11 15.73 -6.80 -6.80
N ALA A 12 16.22 -5.56 -6.88
CA ALA A 12 15.39 -4.41 -7.21
C ALA A 12 14.84 -4.53 -8.63
N ILE A 13 13.61 -4.06 -8.84
CA ILE A 13 13.00 -4.06 -10.18
C ILE A 13 13.27 -2.71 -10.82
N VAL A 14 13.69 -2.70 -12.09
CA VAL A 14 13.87 -1.49 -12.88
C VAL A 14 12.72 -1.40 -13.87
N ILE A 15 12.01 -0.27 -13.91
CA ILE A 15 10.90 -0.04 -14.84
C ILE A 15 11.15 1.25 -15.64
N SER A 16 10.96 1.13 -16.95
CA SER A 16 10.89 2.27 -17.87
C SER A 16 9.44 2.79 -17.93
N CYS A 17 9.26 4.03 -17.50
CA CYS A 17 7.97 4.70 -17.36
C CYS A 17 7.89 5.88 -18.32
N TRP A 18 6.77 6.04 -19.02
CA TRP A 18 6.56 7.19 -19.89
C TRP A 18 6.27 8.45 -19.06
N SER A 19 6.91 9.57 -19.41
CA SER A 19 6.75 10.84 -18.69
C SER A 19 5.29 11.30 -18.54
N ASN A 20 4.42 10.89 -19.45
CA ASN A 20 3.06 11.41 -19.58
C ASN A 20 2.07 10.80 -18.59
N TYR A 21 2.41 9.67 -17.96
CA TYR A 21 1.54 9.00 -16.99
C TYR A 21 1.95 9.28 -15.54
N PHE A 22 2.86 10.24 -15.34
CA PHE A 22 3.15 10.75 -14.01
C PHE A 22 2.13 11.82 -13.62
N SER A 23 1.64 11.70 -12.40
CA SER A 23 0.84 12.70 -11.72
C SER A 23 1.42 12.95 -10.33
N HIS A 24 1.26 14.17 -9.81
CA HIS A 24 1.60 14.45 -8.42
C HIS A 24 0.47 13.94 -7.54
N PHE A 25 0.77 12.96 -6.66
CA PHE A 25 -0.18 12.50 -5.66
C PHE A 25 -0.18 13.44 -4.45
N ASP A 26 1.01 13.83 -4.01
CA ASP A 26 1.23 14.84 -2.98
C ASP A 26 2.51 15.65 -3.28
N LYS A 27 3.04 16.39 -2.28
CA LYS A 27 4.24 17.24 -2.44
C LYS A 27 5.54 16.45 -2.62
N GLU A 28 5.62 15.22 -2.12
CA GLU A 28 6.84 14.41 -2.07
C GLU A 28 6.73 13.11 -2.89
N THR A 29 5.51 12.76 -3.31
CA THR A 29 5.17 11.53 -4.01
C THR A 29 4.74 11.80 -5.44
N LEU A 30 5.47 11.21 -6.38
CA LEU A 30 5.14 11.15 -7.79
C LEU A 30 4.48 9.81 -8.11
N ARG A 31 3.22 9.84 -8.53
CA ARG A 31 2.45 8.65 -8.87
C ARG A 31 2.52 8.34 -10.35
N TYR A 32 2.84 7.10 -10.67
CA TYR A 32 2.75 6.55 -12.03
C TYR A 32 1.58 5.57 -12.08
N THR A 33 0.65 5.79 -13.00
CA THR A 33 -0.49 4.88 -13.21
C THR A 33 -0.58 4.49 -14.67
N ASP A 34 -0.67 3.19 -14.93
CA ASP A 34 -0.66 2.68 -16.30
C ASP A 34 -1.44 1.35 -16.42
N THR A 35 -1.70 0.91 -17.64
CA THR A 35 -2.38 -0.36 -17.95
C THR A 35 -1.56 -1.20 -18.92
N LEU A 36 -1.50 -2.51 -18.66
CA LEU A 36 -0.78 -3.47 -19.51
C LEU A 36 -1.47 -3.68 -20.86
N SER A 37 -2.81 -3.60 -20.89
CA SER A 37 -3.67 -3.70 -22.07
C SER A 37 -3.35 -2.68 -23.17
N ARG A 38 -2.77 -1.52 -22.82
CA ARG A 38 -2.33 -0.55 -23.85
C ARG A 38 -1.19 -1.08 -24.74
N TRP A 39 -0.49 -2.12 -24.30
CA TRP A 39 0.70 -2.65 -24.96
C TRP A 39 0.49 -4.05 -25.55
N GLU A 40 -0.72 -4.39 -26.00
CA GLU A 40 -1.08 -5.70 -26.57
C GLU A 40 -0.12 -6.20 -27.66
N ASP A 41 0.36 -5.29 -28.53
CA ASP A 41 1.32 -5.61 -29.59
C ASP A 41 2.73 -6.01 -29.07
N ASN A 42 2.99 -5.89 -27.77
CA ASN A 42 4.23 -6.28 -27.10
C ASN A 42 4.00 -7.31 -25.98
N SER A 43 3.39 -8.43 -26.34
CA SER A 43 3.04 -9.52 -25.42
C SER A 43 4.23 -10.03 -24.58
N ALA A 44 5.43 -10.12 -25.15
CA ALA A 44 6.63 -10.57 -24.44
C ALA A 44 7.05 -9.61 -23.32
N GLY A 45 7.13 -8.30 -23.63
CA GLY A 45 7.45 -7.28 -22.64
C GLY A 45 6.37 -7.15 -21.56
N ASN A 46 5.09 -7.24 -21.96
CA ASN A 46 3.96 -7.24 -21.04
C ASN A 46 3.98 -8.40 -20.05
N ASN A 47 4.24 -9.61 -20.54
CA ASN A 47 4.33 -10.78 -19.67
C ASN A 47 5.50 -10.68 -18.68
N LEU A 48 6.63 -10.12 -19.11
CA LEU A 48 7.77 -9.89 -18.23
C LEU A 48 7.46 -8.83 -17.15
N LEU A 49 6.88 -7.70 -17.55
CA LEU A 49 6.48 -6.66 -16.60
C LEU A 49 5.43 -7.17 -15.61
N ARG A 50 4.43 -7.92 -16.07
CA ARG A 50 3.43 -8.56 -15.19
C ARG A 50 4.10 -9.43 -14.13
N LYS A 51 5.08 -10.26 -14.51
CA LYS A 51 5.83 -11.09 -13.56
C LYS A 51 6.59 -10.24 -12.54
N HIS A 52 7.29 -9.19 -12.98
CA HIS A 52 7.99 -8.30 -12.07
C HIS A 52 7.03 -7.57 -11.12
N LEU A 53 5.88 -7.10 -11.59
CA LEU A 53 4.87 -6.47 -10.73
C LEU A 53 4.34 -7.45 -9.66
N LEU A 54 4.13 -8.72 -10.03
CA LEU A 54 3.76 -9.75 -9.06
C LEU A 54 4.85 -9.97 -8.01
N PHE A 55 6.14 -9.98 -8.40
CA PHE A 55 7.24 -10.07 -7.44
C PHE A 55 7.34 -8.82 -6.55
N ALA A 56 7.17 -7.63 -7.13
CA ALA A 56 7.12 -6.38 -6.36
C ALA A 56 5.98 -6.40 -5.33
N GLN A 57 4.81 -6.95 -5.69
CA GLN A 57 3.67 -7.08 -4.81
C GLN A 57 3.91 -8.09 -3.68
N ALA A 58 4.44 -9.27 -4.02
CA ALA A 58 4.67 -10.35 -3.06
C ALA A 58 5.75 -9.99 -2.03
N ASP A 59 6.89 -9.47 -2.51
CA ASP A 59 8.10 -9.27 -1.69
C ASP A 59 8.33 -7.80 -1.33
N SER A 60 7.41 -6.89 -1.71
CA SER A 60 7.55 -5.44 -1.49
C SER A 60 8.87 -4.87 -2.02
N LEU A 61 9.31 -5.37 -3.18
CA LEU A 61 10.62 -5.00 -3.75
C LEU A 61 10.67 -3.52 -4.18
N PRO A 62 11.82 -2.86 -3.98
CA PRO A 62 12.00 -1.49 -4.46
C PRO A 62 12.01 -1.43 -5.99
N ILE A 63 11.37 -0.39 -6.53
CA ILE A 63 11.27 -0.16 -7.97
C ILE A 63 12.13 1.06 -8.36
N ARG A 64 13.16 0.86 -9.19
CA ARG A 64 14.01 1.92 -9.74
C ARG A 64 13.38 2.51 -11.00
N LEU A 65 13.48 3.83 -11.12
CA LEU A 65 12.85 4.59 -12.18
C LEU A 65 13.80 4.92 -13.35
N VAL A 66 13.37 4.54 -14.55
CA VAL A 66 13.87 5.09 -15.81
C VAL A 66 12.74 5.86 -16.48
N VAL A 67 12.89 7.18 -16.63
CA VAL A 67 11.90 8.02 -17.33
C VAL A 67 12.19 7.97 -18.82
N THR A 68 11.17 7.67 -19.61
CA THR A 68 11.21 7.69 -21.06
C THR A 68 10.34 8.84 -21.57
N THR A 69 10.98 9.71 -22.34
CA THR A 69 10.33 10.87 -22.99
C THR A 69 10.39 10.67 -24.50
N ALA A 70 9.29 10.98 -25.19
CA ALA A 70 9.26 11.04 -26.65
C ALA A 70 8.90 12.43 -27.14
N GLN A 71 9.39 12.77 -28.32
CA GLN A 71 9.05 14.02 -29.00
C GLN A 71 7.60 14.05 -29.51
N ASN A 72 6.98 12.89 -29.79
CA ASN A 72 5.59 12.80 -30.24
C ASN A 72 4.75 11.94 -29.28
N THR A 73 4.02 12.62 -28.41
CA THR A 73 3.20 12.03 -27.33
C THR A 73 1.89 11.43 -27.84
N LEU A 74 1.34 11.94 -28.95
CA LEU A 74 0.09 11.45 -29.54
C LEU A 74 0.19 10.01 -30.02
N ALA A 75 1.31 9.66 -30.65
CA ALA A 75 1.55 8.30 -31.15
C ALA A 75 1.68 7.26 -30.02
N ILE A 76 2.16 7.65 -28.83
CA ILE A 76 2.26 6.75 -27.67
C ILE A 76 0.89 6.41 -27.11
N ASN A 77 0.03 7.42 -26.99
CA ASN A 77 -1.33 7.25 -26.47
C ASN A 77 -2.20 6.38 -27.38
N GLN A 78 -1.93 6.38 -28.69
CA GLN A 78 -2.63 5.56 -29.67
C GLN A 78 -2.08 4.12 -29.78
N GLY A 79 -1.10 3.75 -28.95
CA GLY A 79 -0.52 2.40 -28.97
C GLY A 79 0.39 2.12 -30.18
N TRP A 80 0.75 3.14 -30.96
CA TRP A 80 1.58 2.95 -32.15
C TRP A 80 2.97 2.43 -31.79
N ASP A 81 3.62 1.79 -32.75
CA ASP A 81 4.94 1.22 -32.54
C ASP A 81 5.97 2.30 -32.19
N ALA A 82 6.17 2.47 -30.88
CA ALA A 82 7.12 3.39 -30.33
C ALA A 82 8.58 3.05 -30.70
N SER A 83 8.90 1.93 -31.37
CA SER A 83 10.27 1.66 -31.85
C SER A 83 10.73 2.68 -32.92
N LYS A 84 9.77 3.28 -33.63
CA LYS A 84 10.01 4.24 -34.73
C LYS A 84 10.05 5.70 -34.28
N ILE A 85 9.86 5.95 -32.99
CA ILE A 85 9.81 7.30 -32.43
C ILE A 85 11.12 7.55 -31.68
N THR A 86 11.77 8.69 -31.94
CA THR A 86 12.94 9.13 -31.18
C THR A 86 12.57 9.33 -29.72
N LYS A 87 13.33 8.68 -28.83
CA LYS A 87 13.13 8.76 -27.38
C LYS A 87 14.41 9.08 -26.68
N THR A 88 14.27 9.70 -25.52
CA THR A 88 15.36 9.89 -24.56
C THR A 88 15.02 9.14 -23.27
N PHE A 89 16.06 8.64 -22.62
CA PHE A 89 15.97 7.91 -21.36
C PHE A 89 16.72 8.68 -20.28
N HIS A 90 16.06 8.87 -19.14
CA HIS A 90 16.61 9.57 -17.98
C HIS A 90 16.50 8.67 -16.76
N ILE A 91 17.64 8.26 -16.21
CA ILE A 91 17.68 7.44 -14.99
C ILE A 91 17.56 8.37 -13.79
N LYS A 92 16.71 8.03 -12.81
CA LYS A 92 16.61 8.74 -11.53
C LYS A 92 17.08 7.85 -10.38
N PRO A 93 18.38 7.83 -10.06
CA PRO A 93 18.95 6.91 -9.06
C PRO A 93 18.45 7.21 -7.64
N ASP A 94 18.17 8.48 -7.34
CA ASP A 94 17.72 8.92 -6.01
C ASP A 94 16.21 8.78 -5.79
N VAL A 95 15.50 8.09 -6.69
CA VAL A 95 14.04 7.93 -6.64
C VAL A 95 13.70 6.46 -6.58
N ILE A 96 13.00 6.08 -5.51
CA ILE A 96 12.58 4.70 -5.26
C ILE A 96 11.06 4.64 -5.31
N GLY A 97 10.56 3.71 -6.12
CA GLY A 97 9.16 3.40 -6.29
C GLY A 97 8.72 2.25 -5.40
N GLN A 98 7.45 2.29 -4.99
CA GLN A 98 6.75 1.20 -4.35
C GLN A 98 5.46 0.92 -5.11
N LEU A 99 5.20 -0.35 -5.41
CA LEU A 99 3.92 -0.76 -6.00
C LEU A 99 2.82 -0.60 -4.96
N THR A 100 1.83 0.25 -5.24
CA THR A 100 0.71 0.52 -4.32
C THR A 100 -0.59 -0.14 -4.76
N PHE A 101 -0.74 -0.41 -6.07
CA PHE A 101 -1.89 -1.11 -6.61
C PHE A 101 -1.51 -1.96 -7.82
N PHE A 102 -2.08 -3.16 -7.90
CA PHE A 102 -2.02 -4.00 -9.10
C PHE A 102 -3.18 -5.00 -9.12
N ASP A 103 -3.95 -5.04 -10.21
CA ASP A 103 -5.10 -5.93 -10.41
C ASP A 103 -4.93 -6.98 -11.52
N GLY A 104 -3.74 -7.04 -12.15
CA GLY A 104 -3.45 -7.90 -13.30
C GLY A 104 -3.39 -7.16 -14.64
N ASP A 105 -3.96 -5.95 -14.72
CA ASP A 105 -3.89 -5.06 -15.87
C ASP A 105 -3.44 -3.63 -15.49
N GLN A 106 -4.19 -2.96 -14.63
CA GLN A 106 -3.87 -1.64 -14.12
C GLN A 106 -2.90 -1.74 -12.94
N PHE A 107 -1.88 -0.88 -12.94
CA PHE A 107 -0.94 -0.76 -11.83
C PHE A 107 -0.66 0.70 -11.47
N THR A 108 -0.36 0.91 -10.20
CA THR A 108 0.07 2.20 -9.66
C THR A 108 1.36 2.05 -8.86
N ILE A 109 2.35 2.87 -9.19
CA ILE A 109 3.63 2.93 -8.48
C ILE A 109 3.81 4.34 -7.95
N ASP A 110 4.07 4.44 -6.65
CA ASP A 110 4.37 5.70 -6.00
C ASP A 110 5.87 5.84 -5.83
N TYR A 111 6.43 6.88 -6.44
CA TYR A 111 7.84 7.20 -6.42
C TYR A 111 8.10 8.34 -5.45
N ARG A 112 9.11 8.16 -4.59
CA ARG A 112 9.57 9.16 -3.65
C ARG A 112 11.10 9.22 -3.64
N SER A 113 11.65 10.30 -3.11
CA SER A 113 13.11 10.40 -2.96
C SER A 113 13.63 9.29 -2.05
N ASN A 114 14.86 8.84 -2.25
CA ASN A 114 15.46 7.81 -1.39
C ASN A 114 15.48 8.25 0.08
N LYS A 115 15.69 9.55 0.33
CA LYS A 115 15.64 10.14 1.68
C LYS A 115 14.27 9.96 2.34
N SER A 116 13.19 10.27 1.63
CA SER A 116 11.83 10.09 2.17
C SER A 116 11.44 8.61 2.24
N PHE A 117 11.93 7.78 1.32
CA PHE A 117 11.72 6.34 1.36
C PHE A 117 12.30 5.67 2.62
N GLU A 118 13.54 6.00 2.95
CA GLU A 118 14.20 5.48 4.15
C GLU A 118 13.50 5.98 5.43
N ALA A 119 13.09 7.24 5.47
CA ALA A 119 12.35 7.80 6.61
C ALA A 119 11.03 7.04 6.87
N ASP A 120 10.26 6.76 5.82
CA ASP A 120 9.01 6.00 5.90
C ASP A 120 9.26 4.54 6.30
N GLY A 121 10.32 3.93 5.77
CA GLY A 121 10.75 2.58 6.15
C GLY A 121 11.14 2.48 7.63
N HIS A 122 11.89 3.47 8.14
CA HIS A 122 12.24 3.56 9.56
C HIS A 122 11.01 3.78 10.44
N ALA A 123 10.10 4.67 10.06
CA ALA A 123 8.86 4.91 10.78
C ALA A 123 7.97 3.65 10.81
N ALA A 124 7.81 2.95 9.68
CA ALA A 124 7.06 1.71 9.60
C ALA A 124 7.70 0.58 10.43
N ALA A 125 9.04 0.46 10.41
CA ALA A 125 9.76 -0.50 11.23
C ALA A 125 9.61 -0.21 12.73
N GLN A 126 9.62 1.07 13.11
CA GLN A 126 9.41 1.51 14.49
C GLN A 126 7.98 1.24 14.95
N LEU A 127 6.97 1.51 14.12
CA LEU A 127 5.57 1.16 14.39
C LEU A 127 5.35 -0.34 14.51
N LYS A 128 5.97 -1.18 13.66
CA LYS A 128 5.92 -2.65 13.81
C LYS A 128 6.52 -3.11 15.13
N ARG A 129 7.65 -2.52 15.56
CA ARG A 129 8.25 -2.80 16.88
C ARG A 129 7.32 -2.38 18.01
N TYR A 130 6.71 -1.20 17.94
CA TYR A 130 5.75 -0.75 18.95
C TYR A 130 4.49 -1.63 18.98
N ALA A 131 3.96 -2.04 17.84
CA ALA A 131 2.81 -2.95 17.77
C ALA A 131 3.12 -4.32 18.40
N ALA A 132 4.31 -4.88 18.14
CA ALA A 132 4.75 -6.12 18.78
C ALA A 132 4.91 -5.95 20.30
N VAL A 133 5.44 -4.82 20.76
CA VAL A 133 5.54 -4.48 22.19
C VAL A 133 4.15 -4.33 22.81
N ILE A 134 3.21 -3.68 22.13
CA ILE A 134 1.83 -3.56 22.59
C ILE A 134 1.20 -4.94 22.72
N ASP A 135 1.34 -5.82 21.72
CA ASP A 135 0.80 -7.19 21.76
C ASP A 135 1.37 -8.00 22.93
N LEU A 136 2.67 -7.84 23.22
CA LEU A 136 3.35 -8.42 24.39
C LEU A 136 2.87 -7.85 25.73
N LEU A 137 2.43 -6.59 25.76
CA LEU A 137 2.00 -5.88 26.98
C LEU A 137 0.49 -5.91 27.19
N THR A 138 -0.31 -6.25 26.17
CA THR A 138 -1.74 -6.55 26.35
C THR A 138 -1.88 -7.92 27.01
N PRO A 139 -2.36 -8.01 28.26
CA PRO A 139 -2.74 -9.31 28.79
C PRO A 139 -3.81 -9.88 27.86
N ARG A 140 -3.59 -11.12 27.38
CA ARG A 140 -4.68 -11.94 26.84
C ARG A 140 -5.71 -12.07 27.96
N VAL A 141 -6.69 -11.18 27.97
CA VAL A 141 -7.89 -11.36 28.79
C VAL A 141 -8.61 -12.53 28.14
N THR A 142 -8.25 -13.74 28.56
CA THR A 142 -9.10 -14.91 28.42
C THR A 142 -10.37 -14.55 29.15
N LEU A 143 -11.39 -14.12 28.41
CA LEU A 143 -12.74 -13.98 28.92
C LEU A 143 -13.09 -15.31 29.57
N CYS A 144 -13.22 -15.30 30.91
CA CYS A 144 -13.75 -16.43 31.63
C CYS A 144 -15.08 -16.84 30.98
N PRO A 145 -15.34 -18.13 30.72
CA PRO A 145 -16.59 -18.58 30.11
C PRO A 145 -17.83 -18.19 30.94
N ALA A 146 -17.66 -17.83 32.21
CA ALA A 146 -18.72 -17.30 33.07
C ALA A 146 -19.32 -15.96 32.59
N LEU A 147 -18.61 -15.18 31.75
CA LEU A 147 -19.14 -13.92 31.20
C LEU A 147 -19.88 -14.10 29.85
N SER A 148 -19.78 -15.27 29.23
CA SER A 148 -20.50 -15.56 27.97
C SER A 148 -22.00 -15.81 28.21
N ALA A 149 -22.38 -16.20 29.44
CA ALA A 149 -23.76 -16.46 29.80
C ALA A 149 -24.62 -15.20 30.03
N LEU A 150 -24.03 -13.99 30.11
CA LEU A 150 -24.80 -12.75 30.28
C LEU A 150 -25.26 -12.09 28.96
N VAL A 151 -24.73 -12.54 27.81
CA VAL A 151 -25.05 -12.00 26.48
C VAL A 151 -26.05 -12.88 25.70
N SER A 152 -26.43 -14.04 26.25
CA SER A 152 -27.36 -14.98 25.62
C SER A 152 -28.64 -15.20 26.43
N GLY A 153 -29.10 -14.17 27.13
CA GLY A 153 -30.44 -14.10 27.73
C GLY A 153 -31.40 -13.38 26.79
N SER A 154 -32.36 -14.13 26.27
CA SER A 154 -33.30 -13.78 25.23
C SER A 154 -34.50 -12.94 25.71
N GLU A 155 -35.12 -12.28 24.73
CA GLU A 155 -36.57 -12.10 24.56
C GLU A 155 -37.34 -10.95 25.24
N THR A 156 -37.90 -10.14 24.33
CA THR A 156 -39.28 -9.62 24.29
C THR A 156 -39.72 -8.51 25.24
N GLY A 157 -40.27 -7.45 24.64
CA GLY A 157 -41.42 -6.73 25.21
C GLY A 157 -41.17 -5.28 25.62
N GLU A 158 -41.66 -4.37 24.78
CA GLU A 158 -42.30 -3.10 25.12
C GLU A 158 -41.64 -2.07 26.08
N ALA A 159 -41.42 -0.90 25.49
CA ALA A 159 -41.83 0.43 25.97
C ALA A 159 -41.33 0.92 27.35
N GLY A 160 -40.32 1.79 27.29
CA GLY A 160 -40.05 2.77 28.34
C GLY A 160 -38.70 3.43 28.17
N LYS A 161 -38.67 4.69 27.69
CA LYS A 161 -37.43 5.50 27.71
C LYS A 161 -37.06 5.80 29.17
N PRO A 162 -35.86 5.44 29.67
CA PRO A 162 -35.40 5.97 30.95
C PRO A 162 -34.89 7.40 30.76
N SER A 163 -35.32 8.30 31.66
CA SER A 163 -34.85 9.68 31.74
C SER A 163 -33.43 9.74 32.30
N ARG A 164 -32.82 10.92 32.18
CA ARG A 164 -31.38 11.20 32.38
C ARG A 164 -30.92 11.18 33.86
N GLU A 165 -31.65 10.52 34.75
CA GLU A 165 -31.44 10.59 36.21
C GLU A 165 -31.10 9.25 36.89
N ASP A 166 -31.08 8.11 36.18
CA ASP A 166 -30.71 6.79 36.74
C ASP A 166 -29.19 6.47 36.69
N LEU A 167 -28.34 7.49 36.58
CA LEU A 167 -26.88 7.39 36.58
C LEU A 167 -26.28 7.78 37.94
N PHE A 168 -26.89 7.35 39.04
CA PHE A 168 -26.31 7.51 40.37
C PHE A 168 -26.73 6.33 41.24
N TRP A 169 -25.73 5.67 41.87
CA TRP A 169 -25.83 4.49 42.76
C TRP A 169 -25.66 3.09 42.14
N ARG A 170 -24.41 2.74 41.78
CA ARG A 170 -23.91 1.36 41.97
C ARG A 170 -22.39 1.24 41.79
N CYS A 171 -21.63 1.71 42.77
CA CYS A 171 -20.33 1.12 43.09
C CYS A 171 -19.93 1.48 44.53
N GLY A 172 -20.64 0.85 45.48
CA GLY A 172 -20.29 0.91 46.89
C GLY A 172 -19.38 -0.25 47.27
N LYS A 173 -18.22 0.11 47.85
CA LYS A 173 -17.48 -0.61 48.89
C LYS A 173 -16.76 -1.91 48.52
N ARG A 174 -15.43 -1.85 48.63
CA ARG A 174 -14.61 -2.97 49.15
C ARG A 174 -14.43 -2.78 50.66
N PRO A 175 -14.75 -3.77 51.50
CA PRO A 175 -14.20 -3.89 52.84
C PRO A 175 -13.04 -4.90 52.86
N PHE A 176 -12.06 -4.69 53.75
CA PHE A 176 -11.37 -5.67 54.62
C PHE A 176 -10.00 -5.10 55.06
N LEU A 177 -9.91 -4.69 56.34
CA LEU A 177 -9.12 -5.30 57.44
C LEU A 177 -7.61 -4.95 57.38
N GLY A 178 -6.94 -4.44 58.40
CA GLY A 178 -7.23 -4.38 59.84
C GLY A 178 -6.28 -5.28 60.62
N ASN A 179 -5.04 -4.83 60.86
CA ASN A 179 -4.35 -4.74 62.17
C ASN A 179 -2.92 -4.20 61.97
#